data_AF-A0A3R6A9U0-F1
#
_entry.id   AF-A0A3R6A9U0-F1
#
_cell.length_a   1.000
_cell.length_b   1.000
_cell.length_c   1.000
_cell.angle_alpha   90.00
_cell.angle_beta   90.00
_cell.angle_gamma   90.00
#
_symmetry.space_group_name_H-M   'P 1'
#
loop_
_entity.id
_entity.type
_entity.pdbx_description
1 polymer ?
#
loop_
_entity_poly.entity_id
_entity_poly.type
_entity_poly.pdbx_seq_one_letter_code
_entity_poly.pdbx_strand_id
1 'polypeptide(L)'
;MKEIIYEDCNNNIQFIKEMFLKIGLMVKEELMWNISNFDSVPVNSEDYSGVGRTVNDSRQRVYLFQQRILNEHTVVIGHKELLNLFGDIRTIYEAVFVATIDGCQSEISIFDGDIISIQGNIEDFL
;
A
#
# COMPACT_ATOMS: atom_id res chain seq x y z
N MET A 1 16.01 -1.20 -10.82
CA MET A 1 15.49 -0.32 -9.76
C MET A 1 14.99 0.95 -10.45
N LYS A 2 13.69 1.19 -10.34
CA LYS A 2 12.97 2.35 -10.85
C LYS A 2 12.54 3.21 -9.67
N GLU A 3 12.66 4.52 -9.79
CA GLU A 3 12.28 5.48 -8.75
C GLU A 3 11.26 6.46 -9.32
N ILE A 4 10.23 6.79 -8.54
CA ILE A 4 9.18 7.73 -8.89
C ILE A 4 9.09 8.76 -7.78
N ILE A 5 9.13 10.05 -8.16
CA ILE A 5 8.91 11.17 -7.25
C ILE A 5 7.46 11.63 -7.39
N TYR A 6 6.71 11.64 -6.29
CA TYR A 6 5.32 12.06 -6.23
C TYR A 6 5.18 13.41 -5.52
N GLU A 7 4.62 14.40 -6.20
CA GLU A 7 4.61 15.79 -5.71
C GLU A 7 3.70 16.03 -4.49
N ASP A 8 2.59 15.29 -4.35
CA ASP A 8 1.62 15.46 -3.27
C ASP A 8 1.76 14.37 -2.20
N CYS A 9 2.83 14.43 -1.40
CA CYS A 9 3.13 13.44 -0.37
C CYS A 9 1.99 13.24 0.66
N ASN A 10 1.09 14.22 0.82
CA ASN A 10 -0.02 14.18 1.77
C ASN A 10 -1.33 13.61 1.18
N ASN A 11 -1.29 13.14 -0.07
CA ASN A 11 -2.42 12.47 -0.71
C ASN A 11 -2.00 11.42 -1.77
N ASN A 12 -0.96 10.65 -1.50
CA ASN A 12 -0.34 9.74 -2.47
C ASN A 12 -1.10 8.42 -2.70
N ILE A 13 -2.13 8.13 -1.91
CA ILE A 13 -2.77 6.80 -1.91
C ILE A 13 -3.41 6.44 -3.24
N GLN A 14 -3.97 7.41 -3.97
CA GLN A 14 -4.63 7.13 -5.24
C GLN A 14 -3.61 6.65 -6.27
N PHE A 15 -2.44 7.29 -6.32
CA PHE A 15 -1.34 6.89 -7.18
C PHE A 15 -0.84 5.47 -6.82
N ILE A 16 -0.62 5.21 -5.52
CA ILE A 16 -0.17 3.90 -5.03
C ILE A 16 -1.20 2.82 -5.36
N LYS A 17 -2.49 3.10 -5.16
CA LYS A 17 -3.57 2.16 -5.45
C LYS A 17 -3.63 1.81 -6.93
N GLU A 18 -3.50 2.79 -7.82
CA GLU A 18 -3.46 2.55 -9.27
C GLU A 18 -2.24 1.70 -9.69
N MET A 19 -1.09 1.96 -9.09
CA MET A 19 0.13 1.17 -9.29
C MET A 19 -0.09 -0.30 -8.89
N PHE A 20 -0.63 -0.54 -7.69
CA PHE A 20 -0.92 -1.90 -7.22
C PHE A 20 -2.00 -2.58 -8.05
N LEU A 21 -3.03 -1.85 -8.50
CA LEU A 21 -4.04 -2.38 -9.41
C LEU A 21 -3.42 -2.87 -10.73
N LYS A 22 -2.49 -2.10 -11.33
CA LYS A 22 -1.77 -2.52 -12.54
C LYS A 22 -0.99 -3.81 -12.31
N ILE A 23 -0.25 -3.91 -11.20
CA ILE A 23 0.49 -5.12 -10.84
C ILE A 23 -0.46 -6.31 -10.71
N GLY A 24 -1.58 -6.15 -10.00
CA GLY A 24 -2.58 -7.20 -9.82
C GLY A 24 -3.23 -7.69 -11.12
N LEU A 25 -3.28 -6.85 -12.17
CA LEU A 25 -3.77 -7.24 -13.50
C LEU A 25 -2.74 -8.02 -14.32
N MET A 26 -1.44 -7.83 -14.06
CA MET A 26 -0.36 -8.49 -14.79
C MET A 26 0.01 -9.85 -14.18
N VAL A 27 -0.24 -10.06 -12.89
CA VAL A 27 0.06 -11.31 -12.20
C VAL A 27 -1.11 -12.29 -12.32
N LYS A 28 -0.84 -13.51 -12.79
CA LYS A 28 -1.86 -14.55 -13.00
C LYS A 28 -2.27 -15.30 -11.72
N GLU A 29 -1.38 -15.33 -10.73
CA GLU A 29 -1.57 -16.04 -9.47
C GLU A 29 -2.06 -15.10 -8.37
N GLU A 30 -2.53 -15.68 -7.25
CA GLU A 30 -2.88 -14.89 -6.08
C GLU A 30 -1.62 -14.26 -5.47
N LEU A 31 -1.58 -12.93 -5.49
CA LEU A 31 -0.43 -12.17 -5.02
C LEU A 31 -0.50 -11.93 -3.51
N MET A 32 0.57 -12.31 -2.81
CA MET A 32 0.74 -12.11 -1.37
C MET A 32 1.85 -11.09 -1.12
N TRP A 33 1.62 -10.18 -0.18
CA TRP A 33 2.53 -9.10 0.18
C TRP A 33 3.02 -9.25 1.61
N ASN A 34 4.33 -9.20 1.80
CA ASN A 34 4.97 -8.97 3.08
C ASN A 34 5.12 -7.47 3.26
N ILE A 35 4.52 -6.93 4.32
CA ILE A 35 4.50 -5.49 4.59
C ILE A 35 5.26 -5.21 5.88
N SER A 36 6.18 -4.26 5.83
CA SER A 36 6.93 -3.79 6.98
C SER A 36 7.10 -2.28 6.93
N ASN A 37 7.55 -1.68 8.05
CA ASN A 37 7.79 -0.24 8.20
C ASN A 37 6.64 0.66 7.71
N PHE A 38 5.42 0.35 8.13
CA PHE A 38 4.20 0.94 7.58
C PHE A 38 3.68 2.11 8.44
N ASP A 39 3.90 3.33 7.97
CA ASP A 39 3.32 4.55 8.51
C ASP A 39 2.37 5.21 7.51
N SER A 40 1.15 5.48 7.96
CA SER A 40 0.07 5.96 7.10
C SER A 40 -0.96 6.78 7.87
N VAL A 41 -1.63 7.67 7.15
CA VAL A 41 -2.74 8.47 7.66
C VAL A 41 -4.06 7.92 7.11
N PRO A 42 -5.05 7.60 7.96
CA PRO A 42 -6.37 7.17 7.49
C PRO A 42 -7.13 8.33 6.83
N VAL A 43 -8.10 8.01 5.98
CA VAL A 43 -9.03 9.00 5.41
C VAL A 43 -9.77 9.78 6.52
N ASN A 44 -9.91 11.11 6.36
CA ASN A 44 -10.65 11.92 7.31
C ASN A 44 -12.17 11.93 6.97
N SER A 45 -13.00 12.36 7.91
CA SER A 45 -14.46 12.48 7.70
C SER A 45 -14.84 13.48 6.60
N GLU A 46 -14.01 14.49 6.39
CA GLU A 46 -14.20 15.49 5.34
C GLU A 46 -13.74 14.97 3.96
N ASP A 47 -12.89 13.94 3.93
CA ASP A 47 -12.43 13.29 2.69
C ASP A 47 -13.46 12.25 2.17
N TYR A 48 -14.49 11.93 2.97
CA TYR A 48 -15.44 10.85 2.69
C TYR A 48 -16.70 11.38 2.00
N SER A 49 -16.88 11.06 0.71
CA SER A 49 -18.13 11.29 -0.04
C SER A 49 -19.04 10.03 -0.12
N GLY A 50 -18.62 8.91 0.46
CA GLY A 50 -19.21 7.58 0.25
C GLY A 50 -20.23 7.14 1.31
N VAL A 51 -21.33 6.55 0.86
CA VAL A 51 -22.34 5.89 1.71
C VAL A 51 -21.89 4.45 2.01
N GLY A 52 -21.74 4.07 3.29
CA GLY A 52 -21.69 2.66 3.71
C GLY A 52 -20.64 2.24 4.74
N ARG A 53 -19.65 3.08 5.09
CA ARG A 53 -18.72 2.83 6.22
C ARG A 53 -18.54 4.09 7.03
N THR A 54 -18.45 3.97 8.35
CA THR A 54 -18.20 5.14 9.20
C THR A 54 -16.69 5.40 9.30
N VAL A 55 -16.31 6.66 9.41
CA VAL A 55 -14.90 7.11 9.48
C VAL A 55 -14.14 6.44 10.63
N ASN A 56 -14.84 6.12 11.72
CA ASN A 56 -14.27 5.41 12.85
C ASN A 56 -13.82 3.99 12.46
N ASP A 57 -14.56 3.29 11.60
CA ASP A 57 -14.20 1.93 11.17
C ASP A 57 -12.92 1.94 10.32
N SER A 58 -12.76 2.92 9.44
CA SER A 58 -11.56 3.08 8.59
C SER A 58 -10.33 3.44 9.43
N ARG A 59 -10.45 4.44 10.32
CA ARG A 59 -9.37 4.80 11.25
C ARG A 59 -8.96 3.61 12.13
N GLN A 60 -9.92 2.86 12.63
CA GLN A 60 -9.66 1.69 13.47
C GLN A 60 -8.95 0.59 12.69
N ARG A 61 -9.36 0.29 11.44
CA ARG A 61 -8.68 -0.72 10.60
C ARG A 61 -7.23 -0.35 10.32
N VAL A 62 -6.97 0.91 9.90
CA VAL A 62 -5.60 1.39 9.63
C VAL A 62 -4.75 1.33 10.91
N TYR A 63 -5.28 1.84 12.03
CA TYR A 63 -4.59 1.79 13.32
C TYR A 63 -4.25 0.36 13.75
N LEU A 64 -5.21 -0.55 13.72
CA LEU A 64 -4.98 -1.95 14.10
C LEU A 64 -3.95 -2.63 13.20
N PHE A 65 -3.95 -2.32 11.91
CA PHE A 65 -2.95 -2.84 10.98
C PHE A 65 -1.55 -2.30 11.27
N GLN A 66 -1.41 -1.00 11.52
CA GLN A 66 -0.14 -0.40 11.96
C GLN A 66 0.36 -1.02 13.27
N GLN A 67 -0.51 -1.20 14.27
CA GLN A 67 -0.17 -1.88 15.53
C GLN A 67 0.28 -3.33 15.29
N ARG A 68 -0.36 -4.03 14.36
CA ARG A 68 0.04 -5.39 13.99
C ARG A 68 1.45 -5.42 13.41
N ILE A 69 1.80 -4.49 12.52
CA ILE A 69 3.16 -4.37 11.97
C ILE A 69 4.17 -4.02 13.07
N LEU A 70 3.84 -3.13 14.01
CA LEU A 70 4.72 -2.82 15.15
C LEU A 70 5.02 -4.05 16.02
N ASN A 71 4.05 -4.95 16.18
CA ASN A 71 4.21 -6.17 16.96
C ASN A 71 4.91 -7.29 16.17
N GLU A 72 4.48 -7.54 14.93
CA GLU A 72 4.94 -8.67 14.10
C GLU A 72 6.17 -8.33 13.25
N HIS A 73 6.55 -7.05 13.15
CA HIS A 73 7.60 -6.47 12.30
C HIS A 73 7.32 -6.58 10.80
N THR A 74 6.75 -7.72 10.37
CA THR A 74 6.30 -7.99 9.02
C THR A 74 4.94 -8.66 9.05
N VAL A 75 4.00 -8.18 8.25
CA VAL A 75 2.66 -8.76 8.11
C VAL A 75 2.45 -9.27 6.68
N VAL A 76 1.97 -10.51 6.56
CA VAL A 76 1.56 -11.10 5.27
C VAL A 76 0.09 -10.78 5.02
N ILE A 77 -0.22 -10.22 3.85
CA ILE A 77 -1.59 -9.86 3.44
C ILE A 77 -1.83 -10.19 1.96
N GLY A 78 -3.05 -10.64 1.63
CA GLY A 78 -3.44 -10.89 0.25
C GLY A 78 -3.68 -9.59 -0.52
N HIS A 79 -3.38 -9.59 -1.83
CA HIS A 79 -3.46 -8.37 -2.64
C HIS A 79 -4.84 -7.68 -2.64
N LYS A 80 -5.94 -8.45 -2.68
CA LYS A 80 -7.30 -7.88 -2.59
C LYS A 80 -7.56 -7.22 -1.24
N GLU A 81 -7.08 -7.82 -0.16
CA GLU A 81 -7.22 -7.28 1.19
C GLU A 81 -6.37 -6.01 1.36
N LEU A 82 -5.17 -5.99 0.80
CA LEU A 82 -4.33 -4.80 0.74
C LEU A 82 -4.99 -3.64 -0.03
N LEU A 83 -5.58 -3.92 -1.20
CA LEU A 83 -6.33 -2.91 -1.96
C LEU A 83 -7.56 -2.38 -1.20
N ASN A 84 -8.19 -3.23 -0.38
CA ASN A 84 -9.27 -2.82 0.50
C ASN A 84 -8.76 -1.91 1.63
N LEU A 85 -7.61 -2.21 2.22
CA LEU A 85 -6.96 -1.37 3.22
C LEU A 85 -6.57 0.00 2.64
N PHE A 86 -6.07 0.06 1.40
CA PHE A 86 -5.80 1.33 0.71
C PHE A 86 -7.05 2.21 0.56
N GLY A 87 -8.26 1.62 0.53
CA GLY A 87 -9.51 2.38 0.54
C GLY A 87 -9.77 3.16 1.84
N ASP A 88 -9.02 2.88 2.91
CA ASP A 88 -9.14 3.52 4.22
C ASP A 88 -7.99 4.47 4.52
N ILE A 89 -7.02 4.59 3.62
CA ILE A 89 -5.81 5.38 3.78
C ILE A 89 -5.90 6.61 2.89
N ARG A 90 -5.37 7.73 3.38
CA ARG A 90 -5.17 8.99 2.65
C ARG A 90 -3.76 9.11 2.10
N THR A 91 -2.77 8.80 2.95
CA THR A 91 -1.34 8.84 2.58
C THR A 91 -0.59 7.72 3.28
N ILE A 92 0.42 7.20 2.60
CA ILE A 92 1.45 6.33 3.17
C ILE A 92 2.74 7.13 3.18
N TYR A 93 3.30 7.43 4.35
CA TYR A 93 4.58 8.13 4.48
C TYR A 93 5.74 7.16 4.34
N GLU A 94 5.63 6.00 5.00
CA GLU A 94 6.63 4.95 4.94
C GLU A 94 5.96 3.61 4.76
N ALA A 95 6.53 2.76 3.91
CA ALA A 95 6.13 1.35 3.78
C ALA A 95 7.15 0.58 2.95
N VAL A 96 7.31 -0.71 3.26
CA VAL A 96 8.00 -1.65 2.38
C VAL A 96 7.05 -2.80 2.07
N PHE A 97 6.82 -3.06 0.79
CA PHE A 97 5.97 -4.11 0.26
C PHE A 97 6.81 -5.08 -0.56
N VAL A 98 6.88 -6.32 -0.12
CA VAL A 98 7.64 -7.38 -0.81
C VAL A 98 6.70 -8.48 -1.27
N ALA A 99 6.77 -8.84 -2.54
CA ALA A 99 6.05 -9.97 -3.10
C ALA A 99 7.00 -10.90 -3.88
N THR A 100 6.63 -12.17 -3.99
CA THR A 100 7.30 -13.12 -4.88
C THR A 100 6.44 -13.32 -6.12
N ILE A 101 7.01 -13.07 -7.30
CA ILE A 101 6.33 -13.18 -8.60
C ILE A 101 7.22 -14.02 -9.50
N ASP A 102 6.68 -15.12 -10.03
CA ASP A 102 7.42 -16.09 -10.86
C ASP A 102 8.71 -16.61 -10.19
N GLY A 103 8.67 -16.77 -8.85
CA GLY A 103 9.82 -17.23 -8.05
C GLY A 103 10.88 -16.16 -7.75
N CYS A 104 10.69 -14.93 -8.23
CA CYS A 104 11.59 -13.80 -7.97
C CYS A 104 10.98 -12.82 -6.98
N GLN A 105 11.79 -12.35 -6.03
CA GLN A 105 11.38 -11.30 -5.10
C GLN A 105 11.32 -9.94 -5.80
N SER A 106 10.25 -9.21 -5.54
CA SER A 106 10.03 -7.84 -5.99
C SER A 106 9.64 -6.97 -4.80
N GLU A 107 10.06 -5.71 -4.81
CA GLU A 107 9.91 -4.78 -3.69
C GLU A 107 9.42 -3.41 -4.17
N ILE A 108 8.48 -2.85 -3.42
CA ILE A 108 8.09 -1.44 -3.51
C ILE A 108 8.35 -0.83 -2.14
N SER A 109 9.13 0.23 -2.07
CA SER A 109 9.32 1.02 -0.86
C SER A 109 8.85 2.45 -1.06
N ILE A 110 8.29 3.02 0.01
CA ILE A 110 7.80 4.39 0.06
C ILE A 110 8.54 5.08 1.21
N PHE A 111 9.04 6.27 0.94
CA PHE A 111 9.73 7.12 1.91
C PHE A 111 9.25 8.57 1.79
N ASP A 112 9.01 9.21 2.94
CA ASP A 112 8.48 10.58 3.08
C ASP A 112 7.18 10.86 2.29
N GLY A 113 6.50 9.80 1.84
CA GLY A 113 5.32 9.85 0.99
C GLY A 113 5.54 10.33 -0.45
N ASP A 114 6.74 10.74 -0.85
CA ASP A 114 7.05 11.23 -2.19
C ASP A 114 8.00 10.33 -2.97
N ILE A 115 8.91 9.61 -2.30
CA ILE A 115 9.88 8.73 -2.96
C ILE A 115 9.33 7.31 -2.99
N ILE A 116 9.05 6.82 -4.19
CA ILE A 116 8.57 5.45 -4.43
C ILE A 116 9.64 4.69 -5.22
N SER A 117 10.32 3.77 -4.54
CA SER A 117 11.35 2.92 -5.13
C SER A 117 10.78 1.55 -5.46
N ILE A 118 11.05 1.06 -6.66
CA ILE A 118 10.51 -0.19 -7.21
C ILE A 118 11.67 -1.04 -7.70
N GLN A 119 11.70 -2.30 -7.28
CA GLN A 119 12.74 -3.25 -7.65
C GLN A 119 12.18 -4.62 -8.01
N GLY A 120 12.77 -5.24 -9.02
CA GLY A 120 12.48 -6.62 -9.44
C GLY A 120 11.51 -6.68 -10.61
N ASN A 121 10.87 -7.82 -10.83
CA ASN A 121 10.05 -8.09 -12.01
C ASN A 121 8.85 -7.12 -12.14
N ILE A 122 8.39 -6.53 -11.04
CA ILE A 122 7.31 -5.54 -11.06
C ILE A 122 7.70 -4.23 -11.77
N GLU A 123 8.99 -3.97 -11.99
CA GLU A 123 9.45 -2.81 -12.76
C GLU A 123 8.87 -2.82 -14.19
N ASP A 124 8.70 -4.00 -14.78
CA ASP A 124 8.19 -4.17 -16.15
C ASP A 124 6.66 -3.96 -16.25
N PHE A 125 5.96 -3.88 -15.12
CA PHE A 125 4.50 -3.70 -15.08
C PHE A 125 4.08 -2.22 -15.01
N LEU A 126 5.03 -1.30 -14.82
CA LEU A 126 4.81 0.10 -14.45
C LEU A 126 5.54 1.07 -15.38
#